data_AF-A0A1I1JHP7-F1
#
_entry.id   AF-A0A1I1JHP7-F1
#
_cell.length_a   1.000
_cell.length_b   1.000
_cell.length_c   1.000
_cell.angle_alpha   90.00
_cell.angle_beta   90.00
_cell.angle_gamma   90.00
#
_symmetry.space_group_name_H-M   'P 1'
#
loop_
_entity.id
_entity.type
_entity.pdbx_description
1 polymer ?
#
loop_
_entity_poly.entity_id
_entity_poly.type
_entity_poly.pdbx_seq_one_letter_code
_entity_poly.pdbx_strand_id
1 'polypeptide(L)'
;MRRLTVSLISLLAVSACEPTVPDSASGVGFGDYTEYRTEQARIRAAREAQLSGRSTILPPERTGAPSAKATSPSGISSAELAQAGIGPAPTPAAPAPSAPPAAGAVAQPGLITPAPGTPLAATAEGAAFIGGQPVAAAPAGERLQAQPVPNRPSSTGPDIVAFALQTSNAVGQQVYSRSMPSQAKAQRNCANYPSPDLAQRAFLSGGGPQRDRYGIDPDGDGFVCGWSPEPFRRAVGR
;
A
#
# COMPACT_ATOMS: atom_id res chain seq x y z
N MET A 1 -0.38 -62.91 50.74
CA MET A 1 0.89 -62.33 50.26
C MET A 1 1.00 -62.31 48.74
N ARG A 2 0.83 -63.46 48.04
CA ARG A 2 0.98 -63.56 46.57
C ARG A 2 -0.04 -62.76 45.72
N ARG A 3 -1.23 -62.43 46.24
CA ARG A 3 -2.22 -61.57 45.57
C ARG A 3 -1.90 -60.08 45.71
N LEU A 4 -1.36 -59.67 46.86
CA LEU A 4 -0.92 -58.30 47.12
C LEU A 4 0.31 -57.93 46.29
N THR A 5 1.24 -58.87 46.09
CA THR A 5 2.41 -58.66 45.22
C THR A 5 2.02 -58.48 43.76
N VAL A 6 1.02 -59.21 43.27
CA VAL A 6 0.55 -59.06 41.87
C VAL A 6 -0.14 -57.72 41.66
N SER A 7 -0.99 -57.29 42.61
CA SER A 7 -1.62 -55.96 42.52
C SER A 7 -0.62 -54.81 42.61
N LEU A 8 0.43 -54.92 43.42
CA LEU A 8 1.47 -53.89 43.53
C LEU A 8 2.29 -53.77 42.24
N ILE A 9 2.61 -54.91 41.60
CA ILE A 9 3.34 -54.95 40.32
C ILE A 9 2.49 -54.37 39.20
N SER A 10 1.18 -54.64 39.17
CA SER A 10 0.28 -54.06 38.18
C SER A 10 0.13 -52.54 38.33
N LEU A 11 0.12 -52.00 39.56
CA LEU A 11 0.09 -50.54 39.76
C LEU A 11 1.40 -49.86 39.34
N LEU A 12 2.56 -50.47 39.56
CA LEU A 12 3.83 -49.91 39.11
C LEU A 12 3.96 -49.89 37.57
N ALA A 13 3.42 -50.90 36.89
CA ALA A 13 3.47 -50.99 35.43
C ALA A 13 2.65 -49.92 34.70
N VAL A 14 1.65 -49.31 35.36
CA VAL A 14 0.81 -48.27 34.75
C VAL A 14 1.47 -46.87 34.82
N SER A 15 2.32 -46.60 35.81
CA SER A 15 2.99 -45.28 35.92
C SER A 15 4.17 -45.07 34.97
N ALA A 16 4.64 -46.14 34.31
CA ALA A 16 5.76 -46.08 33.36
C ALA A 16 5.34 -45.66 31.94
N CYS A 17 4.05 -45.38 31.71
CA CYS A 17 3.50 -44.99 30.42
C CYS A 17 3.00 -43.55 30.40
N GLU A 18 3.61 -42.65 31.19
CA GLU A 18 3.41 -41.22 31.01
C GLU A 18 4.41 -40.74 29.94
N PRO A 19 3.95 -40.35 28.74
CA PRO A 19 4.84 -39.80 27.74
C PRO A 19 5.47 -38.54 28.32
N THR A 20 6.80 -38.44 28.30
CA THR A 20 7.47 -37.14 28.40
C THR A 20 6.90 -36.29 27.27
N VAL A 21 6.00 -35.36 27.62
CA VAL A 21 5.57 -34.31 26.70
C VAL A 21 6.84 -33.51 26.43
N PRO A 22 7.39 -33.54 25.20
CA PRO A 22 8.55 -32.72 24.88
C PRO A 22 8.13 -31.28 25.13
N ASP A 23 8.98 -30.51 25.80
CA ASP A 23 8.79 -29.09 26.01
C ASP A 23 8.68 -28.41 24.64
N SER A 24 7.45 -28.33 24.13
CA SER A 24 7.13 -27.84 22.78
C SER A 24 7.24 -26.31 22.73
N ALA A 25 7.71 -25.70 23.83
CA ALA A 25 8.15 -24.32 23.89
C ALA A 25 9.54 -24.09 23.27
N SER A 26 10.26 -25.13 22.81
CA SER A 26 11.37 -24.94 21.88
C SER A 26 10.79 -24.54 20.51
N GLY A 27 10.49 -23.24 20.36
CA GLY A 27 9.78 -22.64 19.25
C GLY A 27 10.40 -22.89 17.88
N VAL A 28 9.60 -22.61 16.83
CA VAL A 28 9.89 -22.77 15.40
C VAL A 28 10.97 -21.79 14.85
N GLY A 29 12.04 -21.55 15.61
CA GLY A 29 13.17 -20.71 15.20
C GLY A 29 12.97 -19.20 15.41
N PHE A 30 11.96 -18.78 16.18
CA PHE A 30 11.68 -17.37 16.50
C PHE A 30 11.85 -17.07 17.99
N GLY A 31 13.03 -17.33 18.55
CA GLY A 31 13.41 -16.94 19.92
C GLY A 31 12.47 -17.41 21.04
N ASP A 32 12.69 -16.89 22.25
CA ASP A 32 11.80 -17.08 23.39
C ASP A 32 10.63 -16.07 23.32
N TYR A 33 9.40 -16.52 23.53
CA TYR A 33 8.20 -15.65 23.50
C TYR A 33 8.29 -14.50 24.52
N THR A 34 8.96 -14.74 25.64
CA THR A 34 9.21 -13.76 26.70
C THR A 34 10.14 -12.67 26.20
N GLU A 35 11.21 -13.02 25.48
CA GLU A 35 12.12 -12.05 24.86
C GLU A 35 11.36 -11.17 23.84
N TYR A 36 10.56 -11.78 22.96
CA TYR A 36 9.73 -11.04 22.01
C TYR A 36 8.80 -10.03 22.70
N ARG A 37 8.15 -10.44 23.80
CA ARG A 37 7.29 -9.55 24.58
C ARG A 37 8.07 -8.40 25.22
N THR A 38 9.26 -8.66 25.73
CA THR A 38 10.10 -7.60 26.32
C THR A 38 10.59 -6.61 25.27
N GLU A 39 10.96 -7.08 24.09
CA GLU A 39 11.41 -6.23 22.99
C GLU A 39 10.27 -5.35 22.47
N GLN A 40 9.08 -5.93 22.29
CA GLN A 40 7.89 -5.18 21.91
C GLN A 40 7.52 -4.09 22.92
N ALA A 41 7.70 -4.34 24.22
CA ALA A 41 7.47 -3.32 25.26
C ALA A 41 8.48 -2.16 25.17
N ARG A 42 9.76 -2.45 24.92
CA ARG A 42 10.80 -1.42 24.73
C ARG A 42 10.53 -0.54 23.51
N ILE A 43 10.15 -1.15 22.39
CA ILE A 43 9.82 -0.41 21.16
C ILE A 43 8.66 0.55 21.39
N ARG A 44 7.60 0.11 22.08
CA ARG A 44 6.44 0.97 22.42
C ARG A 44 6.85 2.13 23.32
N ALA A 45 7.59 1.86 24.39
CA ALA A 45 8.07 2.90 25.30
C ALA A 45 8.96 3.94 24.59
N ALA A 46 9.84 3.51 23.67
CA ALA A 46 10.68 4.41 22.88
C ALA A 46 9.85 5.32 21.95
N ARG A 47 8.82 4.77 21.30
CA ARG A 47 7.89 5.57 20.47
C ARG A 47 7.11 6.58 21.31
N GLU A 48 6.61 6.17 22.47
CA GLU A 48 5.89 7.05 23.40
C GLU A 48 6.79 8.18 23.92
N ALA A 49 8.08 7.89 24.20
CA ALA A 49 9.07 8.90 24.56
C ALA A 49 9.35 9.90 23.42
N GLN A 50 9.35 9.44 22.16
CA GLN A 50 9.50 10.32 20.99
C GLN A 50 8.26 11.21 20.78
N LEU A 51 7.06 10.67 21.04
CA LEU A 51 5.80 11.40 20.87
C LEU A 51 5.56 12.42 21.99
N SER A 52 5.95 12.11 23.23
CA SER A 52 5.80 13.01 24.38
C SER A 52 6.70 14.25 24.28
N GLY A 53 7.81 14.18 23.54
CA GLY A 53 8.71 15.32 23.29
C GLY A 53 8.27 16.29 22.19
N ARG A 54 7.24 15.97 21.38
CA ARG A 54 6.87 16.78 20.21
C ARG A 54 5.39 16.72 19.86
N SER A 55 4.53 17.07 20.82
CA SER A 55 3.16 17.44 20.52
C SER A 55 2.76 18.66 21.35
N THR A 56 3.19 19.83 20.89
CA THR A 56 2.39 21.04 21.09
C THR A 56 1.69 21.31 19.77
N ILE A 57 0.52 20.70 19.59
CA ILE A 57 -0.43 21.24 18.60
C ILE A 57 -0.91 22.55 19.19
N LEU A 58 -0.29 23.66 18.77
CA LEU A 58 -0.87 24.97 19.02
C LEU A 58 -2.06 25.15 18.07
N PRO A 59 -3.22 25.63 18.55
CA PRO A 59 -4.32 26.01 17.67
C PRO A 59 -3.85 27.05 16.64
N PRO A 60 -4.41 27.04 15.42
CA PRO A 60 -3.93 27.83 14.27
C PRO A 60 -3.91 29.36 14.49
N GLU A 61 -4.57 29.82 15.54
CA GLU A 61 -4.62 31.22 15.98
C GLU A 61 -3.24 31.81 16.34
N ARG A 62 -2.22 30.98 16.65
CA ARG A 62 -0.87 31.48 17.04
C ARG A 62 0.16 31.58 15.90
N THR A 63 -0.19 31.20 14.67
CA THR A 63 0.73 31.31 13.51
C THR A 63 0.34 32.43 12.53
N GLY A 64 -0.69 33.22 12.83
CA GLY A 64 -1.17 34.29 11.93
C GLY A 64 -1.81 33.77 10.63
N ALA A 65 -2.18 32.49 10.57
CA ALA A 65 -2.89 31.92 9.44
C ALA A 65 -4.40 32.22 9.54
N PRO A 66 -5.08 32.64 8.46
CA PRO A 66 -6.51 32.91 8.50
C PRO A 66 -7.30 31.63 8.84
N SER A 67 -8.29 31.75 9.74
CA SER A 67 -9.16 30.64 10.13
C SER A 67 -9.86 30.06 8.89
N ALA A 68 -9.72 28.75 8.68
CA ALA A 68 -10.46 28.05 7.62
C ALA A 68 -11.96 28.16 7.92
N LYS A 69 -12.69 28.88 7.05
CA LYS A 69 -14.14 28.89 7.06
C LYS A 69 -14.59 27.46 6.78
N ALA A 70 -15.43 26.90 7.65
CA ALA A 70 -15.98 25.56 7.47
C ALA A 70 -16.75 25.50 6.14
N THR A 71 -16.09 24.97 5.11
CA THR A 71 -16.77 24.50 3.91
C THR A 71 -17.58 23.29 4.35
N SER A 72 -18.90 23.42 4.42
CA SER A 72 -19.77 22.25 4.44
C SER A 72 -19.39 21.42 3.22
N PRO A 73 -18.88 20.18 3.37
CA PRO A 73 -18.77 19.33 2.20
C PRO A 73 -20.18 19.20 1.66
N SER A 74 -20.37 19.51 0.37
CA SER A 74 -21.54 19.03 -0.36
C SER A 74 -21.44 17.50 -0.36
N GLY A 75 -21.84 16.90 0.75
CA GLY A 75 -21.88 15.46 0.94
C GLY A 75 -22.98 14.92 0.05
N ILE A 76 -22.71 13.77 -0.56
CA ILE A 76 -23.69 13.03 -1.36
C ILE A 76 -24.94 12.83 -0.50
N SER A 77 -26.09 13.22 -1.05
CA SER A 77 -27.34 13.16 -0.31
C SER A 77 -27.69 11.70 0.01
N SER A 78 -28.40 11.48 1.13
CA SER A 78 -28.89 10.14 1.49
C SER A 78 -29.78 9.54 0.40
N ALA A 79 -30.40 10.38 -0.44
CA ALA A 79 -31.18 9.97 -1.61
C ALA A 79 -30.30 9.43 -2.74
N GLU A 80 -29.13 10.02 -3.01
CA GLU A 80 -28.16 9.48 -3.98
C GLU A 80 -27.56 8.16 -3.50
N LEU A 81 -27.27 8.03 -2.20
CA LEU A 81 -26.81 6.75 -1.64
C LEU A 81 -27.88 5.66 -1.78
N ALA A 82 -29.14 5.99 -1.51
CA ALA A 82 -30.26 5.06 -1.68
C ALA A 82 -30.48 4.69 -3.16
N GLN A 83 -30.31 5.65 -4.09
CA GLN A 83 -30.38 5.40 -5.54
C GLN A 83 -29.22 4.50 -6.03
N ALA A 84 -28.07 4.57 -5.36
CA ALA A 84 -26.93 3.66 -5.57
C ALA A 84 -27.08 2.31 -4.84
N GLY A 85 -28.21 2.05 -4.17
CA GLY A 85 -28.47 0.79 -3.45
C GLY A 85 -27.79 0.68 -2.08
N ILE A 86 -27.27 1.78 -1.55
CA ILE A 86 -26.58 1.83 -0.25
C ILE A 86 -27.52 2.46 0.80
N GLY A 87 -28.19 1.61 1.57
CA GLY A 87 -29.06 2.00 2.70
C GLY A 87 -30.57 2.01 2.39
N PRO A 88 -31.44 2.04 3.43
CA PRO A 88 -32.89 1.94 3.25
C PRO A 88 -33.50 3.24 2.69
N ALA A 89 -34.42 3.10 1.73
CA ALA A 89 -35.08 4.22 1.04
C ALA A 89 -36.01 5.03 1.99
N PRO A 90 -35.96 6.37 1.96
CA PRO A 90 -36.82 7.19 2.82
C PRO A 90 -38.27 7.24 2.34
N THR A 91 -39.21 7.06 3.27
CA THR A 91 -40.66 7.27 3.07
C THR A 91 -41.02 8.76 3.09
N PRO A 92 -42.06 9.22 2.35
CA PRO A 92 -42.34 10.65 2.19
C PRO A 92 -43.13 11.22 3.38
N ALA A 93 -42.69 12.35 3.94
CA ALA A 93 -43.47 13.19 4.85
C ALA A 93 -44.00 14.45 4.13
N ALA A 94 -45.23 14.84 4.46
CA ALA A 94 -46.08 15.84 3.82
C ALA A 94 -45.62 17.32 4.00
N PRO A 95 -46.16 18.29 3.21
CA PRO A 95 -45.58 19.62 3.02
C PRO A 95 -46.28 20.77 3.76
N ALA A 96 -45.54 21.85 4.08
CA ALA A 96 -45.97 23.27 4.18
C ALA A 96 -44.83 24.16 4.74
N PRO A 97 -44.86 25.52 4.64
CA PRO A 97 -45.42 26.42 3.62
C PRO A 97 -44.40 27.49 3.13
N SER A 98 -44.75 28.19 2.04
CA SER A 98 -43.96 29.21 1.32
C SER A 98 -43.91 30.60 1.99
N ALA A 99 -42.79 31.34 1.85
CA ALA A 99 -42.70 32.81 1.89
C ALA A 99 -41.35 33.30 1.24
N PRO A 100 -41.13 34.60 0.93
CA PRO A 100 -41.20 35.23 -0.41
C PRO A 100 -39.82 35.56 -1.03
N PRO A 101 -39.75 36.11 -2.26
CA PRO A 101 -38.50 36.29 -3.01
C PRO A 101 -37.75 37.58 -2.62
N ALA A 102 -36.43 37.52 -2.53
CA ALA A 102 -35.53 38.67 -2.53
C ALA A 102 -34.30 38.30 -3.36
N ALA A 103 -34.24 38.75 -4.62
CA ALA A 103 -33.60 39.99 -5.04
C ALA A 103 -32.06 39.87 -5.10
N GLY A 104 -31.53 40.04 -6.31
CA GLY A 104 -30.12 40.33 -6.53
C GLY A 104 -29.32 39.22 -7.20
N ALA A 105 -29.63 38.89 -8.45
CA ALA A 105 -28.64 38.35 -9.36
C ALA A 105 -27.58 39.44 -9.62
N VAL A 106 -26.43 39.34 -8.96
CA VAL A 106 -25.19 39.97 -9.45
C VAL A 106 -24.39 38.89 -10.15
N ALA A 107 -24.39 38.97 -11.48
CA ALA A 107 -23.51 38.18 -12.33
C ALA A 107 -22.05 38.47 -11.94
N GLN A 108 -21.36 37.47 -11.41
CA GLN A 108 -19.90 37.51 -11.36
C GLN A 108 -19.37 37.06 -12.73
N PRO A 109 -18.42 37.80 -13.35
CA PRO A 109 -17.85 37.44 -14.63
C PRO A 109 -17.14 36.08 -14.53
N GLY A 110 -17.33 35.26 -15.55
CA GLY A 110 -16.95 33.84 -15.58
C GLY A 110 -15.52 33.57 -15.15
N LEU A 111 -15.39 32.79 -14.07
CA LEU A 111 -14.23 31.94 -13.87
C LEU A 111 -14.29 30.80 -14.90
N ILE A 112 -13.51 30.93 -15.97
CA ILE A 112 -13.19 29.83 -16.87
C ILE A 112 -12.25 28.87 -16.14
N THR A 113 -12.81 27.87 -15.48
CA THR A 113 -12.05 26.70 -15.03
C THR A 113 -11.97 25.72 -16.19
N PRO A 114 -10.79 25.40 -16.75
CA PRO A 114 -10.67 24.32 -17.72
C PRO A 114 -11.03 22.98 -17.06
N ALA A 115 -11.76 22.14 -17.79
CA ALA A 115 -12.11 20.80 -17.36
C ALA A 115 -10.84 19.92 -17.19
N PRO A 116 -10.88 18.88 -16.33
CA PRO A 116 -9.74 18.00 -16.12
C PRO A 116 -9.33 17.34 -17.44
N GLY A 117 -8.06 17.51 -17.85
CA GLY A 117 -7.49 16.86 -19.04
C GLY A 117 -7.19 17.78 -20.24
N THR A 118 -7.45 19.08 -20.14
CA THR A 118 -6.95 20.05 -21.13
C THR A 118 -5.63 20.65 -20.67
N PRO A 119 -4.54 20.64 -21.48
CA PRO A 119 -3.34 21.37 -21.11
C PRO A 119 -3.71 22.85 -21.00
N LEU A 120 -3.26 23.53 -19.94
CA LEU A 120 -3.23 24.99 -19.97
C LEU A 120 -2.49 25.37 -21.24
N ALA A 121 -3.19 26.00 -22.19
CA ALA A 121 -2.53 26.63 -23.30
C ALA A 121 -1.72 27.81 -22.71
N ALA A 122 -0.51 27.50 -22.25
CA ALA A 122 0.55 28.47 -22.28
C ALA A 122 0.75 28.79 -23.76
N THR A 123 0.06 29.82 -24.25
CA THR A 123 0.55 30.52 -25.43
C THR A 123 2.01 30.88 -25.13
N ALA A 124 2.87 30.85 -26.15
CA ALA A 124 4.32 31.01 -26.04
C ALA A 124 4.79 32.34 -25.39
N GLU A 125 3.86 33.13 -24.84
CA GLU A 125 4.00 34.51 -24.43
C GLU A 125 3.68 34.72 -22.94
N GLY A 126 3.22 33.69 -22.21
CA GLY A 126 3.09 33.77 -20.74
C GLY A 126 2.16 34.89 -20.23
N ALA A 127 1.16 35.29 -21.00
CA ALA A 127 0.22 36.33 -20.58
C ALA A 127 -0.81 35.76 -19.60
N ALA A 128 -0.69 36.10 -18.33
CA ALA A 128 -1.78 35.92 -17.37
C ALA A 128 -2.81 37.04 -17.57
N PHE A 129 -4.09 36.72 -17.40
CA PHE A 129 -5.17 37.70 -17.43
C PHE A 129 -5.85 37.75 -16.06
N ILE A 130 -5.91 38.92 -15.43
CA ILE A 130 -6.73 39.16 -14.23
C ILE A 130 -7.82 40.15 -14.64
N GLY A 131 -9.09 39.72 -14.54
CA GLY A 131 -10.24 40.57 -14.89
C GLY A 131 -10.37 40.91 -16.38
N GLY A 132 -9.83 40.09 -17.29
CA GLY A 132 -9.94 40.30 -18.74
C GLY A 132 -8.94 41.31 -19.33
N GLN A 133 -8.00 41.81 -18.53
CA GLN A 133 -6.90 42.66 -18.99
C GLN A 133 -5.59 41.86 -19.01
N PRO A 134 -4.75 41.97 -20.06
CA PRO A 134 -3.45 41.32 -20.09
C PRO A 134 -2.56 41.97 -19.04
N VAL A 135 -2.17 41.22 -18.01
CA VAL A 135 -1.08 41.66 -17.13
C VAL A 135 0.23 41.22 -17.77
N ALA A 136 1.17 42.15 -17.89
CA ALA A 136 2.49 41.87 -18.45
C ALA A 136 3.07 40.63 -17.76
N ALA A 137 3.46 39.65 -18.57
CA ALA A 137 4.12 38.43 -18.08
C ALA A 137 5.27 38.85 -17.15
N ALA A 138 5.26 38.35 -15.92
CA ALA A 138 6.40 38.53 -15.02
C ALA A 138 7.68 38.13 -15.76
N PRO A 139 8.80 38.87 -15.61
CA PRO A 139 10.03 38.55 -16.33
C PRO A 139 10.33 37.08 -16.10
N ALA A 140 10.55 36.36 -17.20
CA ALA A 140 10.72 34.91 -17.23
C ALA A 140 11.61 34.49 -16.05
N GLY A 141 10.98 33.88 -15.04
CA GLY A 141 11.71 33.40 -13.88
C GLY A 141 12.84 32.50 -14.37
N GLU A 142 14.04 32.74 -13.86
CA GLU A 142 15.25 31.96 -14.11
C GLU A 142 14.86 30.47 -14.20
N ARG A 143 14.97 29.89 -15.40
CA ARG A 143 14.64 28.48 -15.61
C ARG A 143 15.66 27.69 -14.79
N LEU A 144 15.26 27.19 -13.61
CA LEU A 144 16.08 26.24 -12.88
C LEU A 144 16.34 25.05 -13.81
N GLN A 145 17.59 24.90 -14.22
CA GLN A 145 18.03 23.76 -15.02
C GLN A 145 17.72 22.49 -14.23
N ALA A 146 17.08 21.51 -14.86
CA ALA A 146 16.79 20.24 -14.22
C ALA A 146 18.10 19.58 -13.79
N GLN A 147 18.30 19.42 -12.48
CA GLN A 147 19.44 18.68 -11.96
C GLN A 147 19.32 17.22 -12.46
N PRO A 148 20.40 16.60 -12.97
CA PRO A 148 20.36 15.20 -13.36
C PRO A 148 19.91 14.32 -12.20
N VAL A 149 19.01 13.39 -12.49
CA VAL A 149 18.53 12.40 -11.51
C VAL A 149 19.74 11.55 -11.06
N PRO A 150 19.98 11.41 -9.75
CA PRO A 150 21.06 10.57 -9.24
C PRO A 150 20.95 9.13 -9.72
N ASN A 151 22.09 8.50 -10.02
CA ASN A 151 22.13 7.09 -10.36
C ASN A 151 21.76 6.23 -9.14
N ARG A 152 21.02 5.14 -9.37
CA ARG A 152 20.71 4.17 -8.31
C ARG A 152 22.02 3.55 -7.78
N PRO A 153 22.23 3.51 -6.46
CA PRO A 153 23.39 2.82 -5.89
C PRO A 153 23.32 1.31 -6.17
N SER A 154 24.46 0.71 -6.48
CA SER A 154 24.57 -0.73 -6.81
C SER A 154 24.23 -1.66 -5.64
N SER A 155 24.19 -1.14 -4.41
CA SER A 155 23.88 -1.89 -3.18
C SER A 155 22.40 -2.23 -2.99
N THR A 156 21.49 -1.66 -3.80
CA THR A 156 20.02 -1.86 -3.65
C THR A 156 19.51 -3.17 -4.29
N GLY A 157 20.42 -3.94 -4.89
CA GLY A 157 20.10 -5.19 -5.58
C GLY A 157 19.51 -4.97 -6.98
N PRO A 158 19.05 -6.04 -7.64
CA PRO A 158 18.50 -6.00 -9.00
C PRO A 158 17.32 -5.04 -9.12
N ASP A 159 17.20 -4.40 -10.30
CA ASP A 159 16.11 -3.50 -10.58
C ASP A 159 14.94 -4.21 -11.29
N ILE A 160 13.90 -4.51 -10.52
CA ILE A 160 12.68 -5.17 -11.02
C ILE A 160 11.94 -4.31 -12.05
N VAL A 161 12.06 -2.98 -12.00
CA VAL A 161 11.42 -2.08 -12.97
C VAL A 161 12.16 -2.15 -14.30
N ALA A 162 13.50 -2.08 -14.26
CA ALA A 162 14.31 -2.26 -15.45
C ALA A 162 14.05 -3.64 -16.10
N PHE A 163 13.92 -4.68 -15.28
CA PHE A 163 13.53 -6.01 -15.75
C PHE A 163 12.16 -5.99 -16.46
N ALA A 164 11.14 -5.39 -15.84
CA ALA A 164 9.79 -5.26 -16.44
C ALA A 164 9.81 -4.59 -17.81
N LEU A 165 10.66 -3.57 -17.98
CA LEU A 165 10.77 -2.78 -19.21
C LEU A 165 11.65 -3.45 -20.28
N GLN A 166 12.59 -4.30 -19.86
CA GLN A 166 13.49 -5.03 -20.77
C GLN A 166 12.81 -6.26 -21.38
N THR A 167 11.95 -6.93 -20.62
CA THR A 167 11.21 -8.09 -21.10
C THR A 167 9.94 -7.69 -21.88
N SER A 168 9.58 -8.49 -22.88
CA SER A 168 8.36 -8.35 -23.68
C SER A 168 7.34 -9.47 -23.51
N ASN A 169 7.67 -10.58 -22.83
CA ASN A 169 6.74 -11.69 -22.67
C ASN A 169 5.57 -11.34 -21.74
N ALA A 170 4.42 -11.97 -21.98
CA ALA A 170 3.24 -11.86 -21.14
C ALA A 170 3.39 -12.72 -19.86
N VAL A 171 2.56 -12.45 -18.85
CA VAL A 171 2.46 -13.30 -17.66
C VAL A 171 1.90 -14.67 -18.06
N GLY A 172 2.51 -15.74 -17.56
CA GLY A 172 2.25 -17.13 -17.92
C GLY A 172 2.85 -17.57 -19.27
N GLN A 173 3.47 -16.67 -20.04
CA GLN A 173 4.14 -17.03 -21.28
C GLN A 173 5.53 -17.60 -20.98
N GLN A 174 5.66 -18.93 -21.12
CA GLN A 174 6.92 -19.62 -20.90
C GLN A 174 8.01 -19.14 -21.88
N VAL A 175 9.09 -18.59 -21.32
CA VAL A 175 10.32 -18.20 -22.05
C VAL A 175 11.51 -19.03 -21.57
N TYR A 176 11.47 -19.51 -20.33
CA TYR A 176 12.53 -20.28 -19.70
C TYR A 176 12.03 -21.69 -19.38
N SER A 177 12.72 -22.70 -19.92
CA SER A 177 12.36 -24.10 -19.64
C SER A 177 12.56 -24.44 -18.16
N ARG A 178 11.64 -25.25 -17.61
CA ARG A 178 11.68 -25.75 -16.22
C ARG A 178 11.60 -27.27 -16.24
N SER A 179 12.55 -27.92 -15.57
CA SER A 179 12.52 -29.36 -15.36
C SER A 179 11.71 -29.67 -14.10
N MET A 180 10.69 -30.53 -14.22
CA MET A 180 9.82 -30.95 -13.10
C MET A 180 9.20 -29.76 -12.32
N PRO A 181 8.50 -28.83 -13.00
CA PRO A 181 7.86 -27.71 -12.31
C PRO A 181 6.78 -28.19 -11.36
N SER A 182 6.66 -27.53 -10.20
CA SER A 182 5.64 -27.86 -9.20
C SER A 182 4.98 -26.59 -8.69
N GLN A 183 3.73 -26.38 -9.13
CA GLN A 183 2.90 -25.26 -8.68
C GLN A 183 2.71 -25.27 -7.15
N ALA A 184 2.48 -26.45 -6.58
CA ALA A 184 2.32 -26.59 -5.12
C ALA A 184 3.59 -26.21 -4.36
N LYS A 185 4.79 -26.49 -4.90
CA LYS A 185 6.06 -26.05 -4.30
C LYS A 185 6.24 -24.54 -4.43
N ALA A 186 5.98 -23.99 -5.62
CA ALA A 186 6.07 -22.55 -5.85
C ALA A 186 5.16 -21.76 -4.92
N GLN A 187 3.91 -22.19 -4.74
CA GLN A 187 2.98 -21.54 -3.83
C GLN A 187 3.47 -21.52 -2.37
N ARG A 188 4.02 -22.64 -1.88
CA ARG A 188 4.64 -22.69 -0.54
C ARG A 188 5.87 -21.79 -0.43
N ASN A 189 6.72 -21.79 -1.45
CA ASN A 189 7.95 -21.02 -1.45
C ASN A 189 7.68 -19.50 -1.57
N CYS A 190 6.64 -19.12 -2.30
CA CYS A 190 6.18 -17.74 -2.41
C CYS A 190 5.66 -17.18 -1.08
N ALA A 191 5.10 -18.02 -0.21
CA ALA A 191 4.67 -17.61 1.12
C ALA A 191 5.81 -17.14 2.04
N ASN A 192 7.08 -17.40 1.68
CA ASN A 192 8.24 -16.88 2.41
C ASN A 192 8.54 -15.41 2.14
N TYR A 193 7.93 -14.81 1.12
CA TYR A 193 8.17 -13.43 0.72
C TYR A 193 7.02 -12.51 1.16
N PRO A 194 7.30 -11.38 1.83
CA PRO A 194 6.24 -10.46 2.28
C PRO A 194 5.49 -9.76 1.15
N SER A 195 6.06 -9.69 -0.06
CA SER A 195 5.42 -9.09 -1.22
C SER A 195 5.94 -9.68 -2.54
N PRO A 196 5.16 -9.57 -3.64
CA PRO A 196 5.60 -10.01 -4.98
C PRO A 196 6.88 -9.30 -5.45
N ASP A 197 7.03 -8.00 -5.17
CA ASP A 197 8.23 -7.22 -5.55
C ASP A 197 9.50 -7.72 -4.84
N LEU A 198 9.37 -8.16 -3.58
CA LEU A 198 10.48 -8.74 -2.83
C LEU A 198 10.83 -10.13 -3.36
N ALA A 199 9.83 -10.94 -3.69
CA ALA A 199 10.03 -12.24 -4.32
C ALA A 199 10.74 -12.11 -5.67
N GLN A 200 10.28 -11.20 -6.54
CA GLN A 200 10.89 -10.95 -7.85
C GLN A 200 12.34 -10.47 -7.71
N ARG A 201 12.62 -9.57 -6.77
CA ARG A 201 14.00 -9.11 -6.53
C ARG A 201 14.90 -10.23 -6.02
N ALA A 202 14.41 -11.06 -5.11
CA ALA A 202 15.16 -12.21 -4.61
C ALA A 202 15.43 -13.22 -5.73
N PHE A 203 14.42 -13.51 -6.56
CA PHE A 203 14.52 -14.36 -7.75
C PHE A 203 15.63 -13.88 -8.69
N LEU A 204 15.61 -12.61 -9.09
CA LEU A 204 16.65 -12.02 -9.93
C LEU A 204 18.03 -12.05 -9.25
N SER A 205 18.08 -11.80 -7.94
CA SER A 205 19.33 -11.87 -7.17
C SER A 205 19.90 -13.29 -7.12
N GLY A 206 19.03 -14.31 -7.19
CA GLY A 206 19.40 -15.72 -7.23
C GLY A 206 19.85 -16.23 -8.60
N GLY A 207 19.83 -15.39 -9.64
CA GLY A 207 20.15 -15.78 -11.02
C GLY A 207 18.94 -16.17 -11.87
N GLY A 208 17.73 -15.87 -11.41
CA GLY A 208 16.56 -15.83 -12.28
C GLY A 208 16.71 -14.73 -13.34
N PRO A 209 16.06 -14.85 -14.51
CA PRO A 209 15.11 -15.90 -14.89
C PRO A 209 15.73 -17.19 -15.46
N GLN A 210 17.04 -17.20 -15.75
CA GLN A 210 17.73 -18.38 -16.28
C GLN A 210 17.72 -19.55 -15.30
N ARG A 211 17.89 -19.30 -14.00
CA ARG A 211 17.89 -20.34 -12.97
C ARG A 211 16.89 -20.02 -11.87
N ASP A 212 15.83 -20.81 -11.79
CA ASP A 212 14.89 -20.77 -10.67
C ASP A 212 15.41 -21.56 -9.47
N ARG A 213 16.36 -20.97 -8.73
CA ARG A 213 16.94 -21.61 -7.52
C ARG A 213 15.93 -21.77 -6.39
N TYR A 214 14.94 -20.89 -6.33
CA TYR A 214 13.97 -20.86 -5.25
C TYR A 214 12.71 -21.67 -5.58
N GLY A 215 12.56 -22.14 -6.82
CA GLY A 215 11.40 -22.93 -7.23
C GLY A 215 10.11 -22.12 -7.16
N ILE A 216 10.14 -20.85 -7.55
CA ILE A 216 9.02 -19.88 -7.47
C ILE A 216 8.53 -19.38 -8.84
N ASP A 217 9.11 -19.90 -9.93
CA ASP A 217 8.75 -19.64 -11.33
C ASP A 217 8.49 -20.97 -12.08
N PRO A 218 7.40 -21.69 -11.74
CA PRO A 218 7.12 -23.02 -12.29
C PRO A 218 6.66 -22.99 -13.75
N ASP A 219 6.05 -21.90 -14.21
CA ASP A 219 5.65 -21.64 -15.59
C ASP A 219 6.82 -21.15 -16.45
N GLY A 220 7.84 -20.53 -15.85
CA GLY A 220 9.06 -20.14 -16.55
C GLY A 220 8.87 -18.90 -17.41
N ASP A 221 7.97 -18.01 -17.00
CA ASP A 221 7.77 -16.71 -17.66
C ASP A 221 8.73 -15.64 -17.12
N GLY A 222 9.43 -15.94 -16.03
CA GLY A 222 10.36 -15.03 -15.35
C GLY A 222 9.69 -14.06 -14.37
N PHE A 223 8.39 -14.22 -14.09
CA PHE A 223 7.59 -13.40 -13.19
C PHE A 223 7.05 -14.25 -12.04
N VAL A 224 7.47 -13.96 -10.81
CA VAL A 224 7.29 -14.89 -9.70
C VAL A 224 6.24 -14.44 -8.71
N CYS A 225 5.59 -15.39 -8.06
CA CYS A 225 4.70 -15.12 -6.92
C CYS A 225 3.61 -14.07 -7.18
N GLY A 226 3.06 -14.05 -8.41
CA GLY A 226 2.03 -13.11 -8.83
C GLY A 226 2.53 -11.71 -9.15
N TRP A 227 3.85 -11.51 -9.24
CA TRP A 227 4.43 -10.26 -9.72
C TRP A 227 4.05 -10.04 -11.20
N SER A 228 3.73 -8.80 -11.56
CA SER A 228 3.35 -8.44 -12.93
C SER A 228 4.17 -7.27 -13.43
N PRO A 229 4.73 -7.35 -14.66
CA PRO A 229 5.46 -6.24 -15.27
C PRO A 229 4.54 -5.16 -15.83
N GLU A 230 3.24 -5.45 -16.02
CA GLU A 230 2.32 -4.58 -16.75
C GLU A 230 2.17 -3.17 -16.16
N PRO A 231 2.08 -2.96 -14.83
CA PRO A 231 1.97 -1.61 -14.29
C PRO A 231 3.14 -0.71 -14.69
N PHE A 232 4.35 -1.29 -14.77
CA PHE A 232 5.57 -0.58 -15.17
C PHE A 232 5.61 -0.31 -16.67
N ARG A 233 5.18 -1.27 -17.50
CA ARG A 233 5.11 -1.12 -18.97
C ARG A 233 4.08 -0.05 -19.36
N ARG A 234 2.89 -0.08 -18.76
CA ARG A 234 1.83 0.92 -18.99
C ARG A 234 2.27 2.33 -18.63
N ALA A 235 3.06 2.50 -17.57
CA ALA A 235 3.57 3.80 -17.14
C ALA A 235 4.46 4.49 -18.20
N VAL A 236 5.05 3.72 -19.12
CA VAL A 236 5.88 4.23 -20.22
C VAL A 236 5.23 4.05 -21.61
N GLY A 237 3.95 3.67 -21.68
CA GLY A 237 3.22 3.48 -22.93
C GLY A 237 3.63 2.23 -23.73
N ARG A 238 4.02 1.15 -23.05
CA ARG A 238 4.29 -0.17 -23.62
C ARG A 238 3.27 -1.21 -23.21
#